data_AF-A0AAN8FP51-F1
#
_entry.id   AF-A0AAN8FP51-F1
#
_cell.length_a   1.000
_cell.length_b   1.000
_cell.length_c   1.000
_cell.angle_alpha   90.00
_cell.angle_beta   90.00
_cell.angle_gamma   90.00
#
_symmetry.space_group_name_H-M   'P 1'
#
loop_
_entity.id
_entity.type
_entity.pdbx_description
1 polymer ?
#
loop_
_entity_poly.entity_id
_entity_poly.type
_entity_poly.pdbx_seq_one_letter_code
_entity_poly.pdbx_strand_id
1 'polypeptide(L)'
;FQKLDDPKEIVGVIFVDIVNDTEPELKKVFGVERAPKAGMLKMPKFGGHVARFTDFIDQTTTMLGFTENLSGAWQLVRKTGRIHVTQSFLEQNQNQFEKNYFEVVLTTFIESFIPYLTGEKVSPEPEGNEKKKVRFANNYNPSQVADVWKRFFSLINAQMTDAFELERTKRRNAQSQKTLAPHQHVEESERKKKRIQEKQSELENTGSSHEPKEQEQMFEDPF
;
A
#
# COMPACT_ATOMS: atom_id res chain seq x y z
N PHE A 1 -7.65 15.59 6.93
CA PHE A 1 -8.11 14.42 6.16
C PHE A 1 -9.60 14.19 6.35
N GLN A 2 -10.08 13.81 7.54
CA GLN A 2 -11.50 13.54 7.83
C GLN A 2 -12.49 14.71 7.59
N LYS A 3 -12.00 15.93 7.34
CA LYS A 3 -12.83 17.09 6.95
C LYS A 3 -13.14 17.14 5.45
N LEU A 4 -12.48 16.31 4.64
CA LEU A 4 -12.73 16.26 3.20
C LEU A 4 -13.98 15.41 2.94
N ASP A 5 -14.92 15.93 2.16
CA ASP A 5 -16.17 15.23 1.86
C ASP A 5 -15.97 13.98 1.00
N ASP A 6 -15.14 14.07 -0.05
CA ASP A 6 -14.71 12.93 -0.87
C ASP A 6 -13.20 12.99 -1.14
N PRO A 7 -12.37 12.45 -0.22
CA PRO A 7 -10.92 12.44 -0.41
C PRO A 7 -10.49 11.57 -1.59
N LYS A 8 -11.28 10.57 -2.01
CA LYS A 8 -10.94 9.69 -3.12
C LYS A 8 -11.04 10.42 -4.46
N GLU A 9 -12.05 11.26 -4.61
CA GLU A 9 -12.21 12.09 -5.80
C GLU A 9 -11.06 13.08 -5.95
N ILE A 10 -10.67 13.76 -4.86
CA ILE A 10 -9.52 14.68 -4.85
C ILE A 10 -8.23 13.94 -5.23
N VAL A 11 -7.96 12.80 -4.58
CA VAL A 11 -6.79 11.94 -4.90
C VAL A 11 -6.84 11.52 -6.37
N GLY A 12 -8.01 11.18 -6.90
CA GLY A 12 -8.22 10.80 -8.29
C GLY A 12 -7.84 11.91 -9.27
N VAL A 13 -8.32 13.14 -9.05
CA VAL A 13 -7.96 14.31 -9.88
C VAL A 13 -6.45 14.52 -9.88
N ILE A 14 -5.80 14.49 -8.70
CA ILE A 14 -4.35 14.68 -8.60
C ILE A 14 -3.60 13.59 -9.36
N PHE A 15 -4.01 12.32 -9.27
CA PHE A 15 -3.38 11.25 -10.05
C PHE A 15 -3.60 11.42 -11.56
N VAL A 16 -4.76 11.94 -11.99
CA VAL A 16 -5.01 12.25 -13.41
C VAL A 16 -4.04 13.33 -13.88
N ASP A 17 -3.84 14.38 -13.09
CA ASP A 17 -2.88 15.45 -13.41
C ASP A 17 -1.45 14.90 -13.44
N ILE A 18 -1.08 14.05 -12.47
CA ILE A 18 0.24 13.38 -12.47
C ILE A 18 0.46 12.63 -13.77
N VAL A 19 -0.44 11.71 -14.16
CA VAL A 19 -0.17 10.88 -15.36
C VAL A 19 -0.35 11.64 -16.66
N ASN A 20 -0.94 12.84 -16.68
CA ASN A 20 -1.11 13.59 -17.93
C ASN A 20 -0.10 14.71 -18.10
N ASP A 21 0.22 15.40 -17.02
CA ASP A 21 0.84 16.72 -17.07
C ASP A 21 2.19 16.73 -16.32
N THR A 22 2.35 15.96 -15.23
CA THR A 22 3.62 15.88 -14.48
C THR A 22 4.53 14.74 -14.97
N GLU A 23 3.98 13.54 -15.08
CA GLU A 23 4.73 12.30 -15.36
C GLU A 23 4.00 11.37 -16.35
N PRO A 24 4.02 11.70 -17.65
CA PRO A 24 3.27 10.97 -18.66
C PRO A 24 3.70 9.51 -18.88
N GLU A 25 4.94 9.14 -18.52
CA GLU A 25 5.42 7.77 -18.68
C GLU A 25 4.65 6.77 -17.78
N LEU A 26 4.09 7.26 -16.67
CA LEU A 26 3.25 6.44 -15.80
C LEU A 26 1.93 6.02 -16.46
N LYS A 27 1.51 6.65 -17.56
CA LYS A 27 0.32 6.20 -18.33
C LYS A 27 0.44 4.75 -18.75
N LYS A 28 1.63 4.32 -19.19
CA LYS A 28 1.87 2.92 -19.60
C LYS A 28 1.78 1.97 -18.41
N VAL A 29 2.39 2.34 -17.29
CA VAL A 29 2.41 1.58 -16.05
C VAL A 29 0.98 1.32 -15.56
N PHE A 30 0.15 2.37 -15.59
CA PHE A 30 -1.23 2.31 -15.16
C PHE A 30 -2.23 1.85 -16.25
N GLY A 31 -1.77 1.61 -17.47
CA GLY A 31 -2.62 1.13 -18.58
C GLY A 31 -3.65 2.15 -19.04
N VAL A 32 -3.31 3.45 -19.01
CA VAL A 32 -4.21 4.57 -19.37
C VAL A 32 -3.71 5.38 -20.56
N GLU A 33 -2.72 4.88 -21.33
CA GLU A 33 -2.14 5.58 -22.49
C GLU A 33 -3.18 6.05 -23.51
N ARG A 34 -4.22 5.25 -23.73
CA ARG A 34 -5.30 5.52 -24.71
C ARG A 34 -6.60 5.97 -24.07
N ALA A 35 -6.67 6.01 -22.73
CA ALA A 35 -7.89 6.38 -22.04
C ALA A 35 -8.04 7.91 -22.04
N PRO A 36 -9.24 8.46 -22.37
CA PRO A 36 -9.49 9.88 -22.19
C PRO A 36 -9.42 10.24 -20.69
N LYS A 37 -9.05 11.48 -20.34
CA LYS A 37 -8.92 11.94 -18.93
C LYS A 37 -10.14 11.54 -18.08
N ALA A 38 -11.35 11.79 -18.57
CA ALA A 38 -12.61 11.46 -17.89
C ALA A 38 -12.86 9.94 -17.65
N GLY A 39 -12.19 9.07 -18.41
CA GLY A 39 -12.31 7.61 -18.30
C GLY A 39 -11.22 6.95 -17.44
N MET A 40 -10.14 7.68 -17.12
CA MET A 40 -8.96 7.08 -16.49
C MET A 40 -9.28 6.42 -15.14
N LEU A 41 -10.09 7.08 -14.30
CA LEU A 41 -10.47 6.55 -12.97
C LEU A 41 -11.30 5.26 -13.02
N LYS A 42 -11.90 4.94 -14.17
CA LYS A 42 -12.64 3.67 -14.37
C LYS A 42 -11.71 2.52 -14.78
N MET A 43 -10.44 2.81 -15.11
CA MET A 43 -9.49 1.79 -15.52
C MET A 43 -8.99 1.00 -14.30
N PRO A 44 -9.00 -0.35 -14.34
CA PRO A 44 -8.79 -1.17 -13.14
C PRO A 44 -7.47 -0.89 -12.40
N LYS A 45 -6.36 -0.76 -13.14
CA LYS A 45 -5.04 -0.51 -12.54
C LYS A 45 -4.94 0.88 -11.94
N PHE A 46 -5.40 1.89 -12.67
CA PHE A 46 -5.31 3.29 -12.27
C PHE A 46 -6.30 3.62 -11.15
N GLY A 47 -7.60 3.38 -11.36
CA GLY A 47 -8.63 3.58 -10.34
C GLY A 47 -8.39 2.74 -9.09
N GLY A 48 -7.90 1.51 -9.26
CA GLY A 48 -7.48 0.66 -8.15
C GLY A 48 -6.27 1.21 -7.38
N HIS A 49 -5.34 1.91 -8.06
CA HIS A 49 -4.22 2.58 -7.38
C HIS A 49 -4.68 3.81 -6.62
N VAL A 50 -5.57 4.62 -7.21
CA VAL A 50 -6.20 5.77 -6.54
C VAL A 50 -6.88 5.33 -5.25
N ALA A 51 -7.72 4.29 -5.29
CA ALA A 51 -8.37 3.75 -4.09
C ALA A 51 -7.37 3.29 -3.03
N ARG A 52 -6.36 2.49 -3.42
CA ARG A 52 -5.31 2.02 -2.49
C ARG A 52 -4.51 3.16 -1.88
N PHE A 53 -4.25 4.23 -2.63
CA PHE A 53 -3.55 5.40 -2.11
C PHE A 53 -4.43 6.18 -1.12
N THR A 54 -5.72 6.37 -1.44
CA THR A 54 -6.67 6.99 -0.50
C THR A 54 -6.73 6.21 0.81
N ASP A 55 -6.89 4.88 0.74
CA ASP A 55 -6.93 4.01 1.93
C ASP A 55 -5.61 4.07 2.72
N PHE A 56 -4.47 4.16 2.03
CA PHE A 56 -3.17 4.31 2.66
C PHE A 56 -3.06 5.62 3.46
N ILE A 57 -3.52 6.74 2.91
CA ILE A 57 -3.53 8.02 3.62
C ILE A 57 -4.50 7.98 4.81
N ASP A 58 -5.69 7.41 4.62
CA ASP A 58 -6.70 7.27 5.67
C ASP A 58 -6.18 6.43 6.86
N GLN A 59 -5.65 5.24 6.58
CA GLN A 59 -5.08 4.37 7.61
C GLN A 59 -3.89 5.01 8.32
N THR A 60 -2.98 5.64 7.57
CA THR A 60 -1.79 6.26 8.17
C THR A 60 -2.19 7.46 9.05
N THR A 61 -3.13 8.30 8.60
CA THR A 61 -3.61 9.44 9.40
C THR A 61 -4.44 9.01 10.59
N THR A 62 -5.21 7.93 10.49
CA THR A 62 -5.92 7.30 11.62
C THR A 62 -4.94 6.75 12.66
N MET A 63 -3.92 6.02 12.21
CA MET A 63 -2.91 5.46 13.12
C MET A 63 -2.14 6.55 13.86
N LEU A 64 -1.77 7.63 13.18
CA LEU A 64 -1.01 8.74 13.78
C LEU A 64 -1.88 9.67 14.63
N GLY A 65 -3.07 10.03 14.15
CA GLY A 65 -3.88 11.11 14.72
C GLY A 65 -5.00 10.66 15.65
N PHE A 66 -5.37 9.37 15.65
CA PHE A 66 -6.45 8.84 16.49
C PHE A 66 -5.98 7.73 17.43
N THR A 67 -5.31 6.70 16.91
CA THR A 67 -4.94 5.53 17.75
C THR A 67 -3.54 5.63 18.34
N GLU A 68 -2.78 6.66 17.97
CA GLU A 68 -1.36 6.84 18.35
C GLU A 68 -0.46 5.62 18.08
N ASN A 69 -0.83 4.81 17.08
CA ASN A 69 -0.09 3.62 16.68
C ASN A 69 1.05 3.99 15.74
N LEU A 70 2.07 4.66 16.29
CA LEU A 70 3.24 5.14 15.53
C LEU A 70 3.99 3.99 14.85
N SER A 71 4.13 2.86 15.56
CA SER A 71 4.78 1.66 15.04
C SER A 71 4.03 1.08 13.84
N GLY A 72 2.70 0.98 13.91
CA GLY A 72 1.85 0.52 12.83
C GLY A 72 1.91 1.43 11.61
N ALA A 73 1.85 2.75 11.81
CA ALA A 73 1.99 3.72 10.73
C ALA A 73 3.34 3.58 10.01
N TRP A 74 4.44 3.51 10.78
CA TRP A 74 5.78 3.34 10.22
C TRP A 74 5.93 2.00 9.46
N GLN A 75 5.41 0.91 10.02
CA GLN A 75 5.42 -0.40 9.38
C GLN A 75 4.61 -0.41 8.07
N LEU A 76 3.43 0.24 8.04
CA LEU A 76 2.59 0.36 6.85
C LEU A 76 3.33 1.08 5.72
N VAL A 77 3.88 2.28 6.00
CA VAL A 77 4.63 3.07 5.01
C VAL A 77 5.80 2.26 4.43
N ARG A 78 6.61 1.63 5.29
CA ARG A 78 7.75 0.83 4.82
C ARG A 78 7.32 -0.43 4.08
N LYS A 79 6.23 -1.08 4.49
CA LYS A 79 5.67 -2.25 3.79
C LYS A 79 5.21 -1.85 2.39
N THR A 80 4.53 -0.71 2.25
CA THR A 80 4.12 -0.15 0.96
C THR A 80 5.35 0.08 0.07
N GLY A 81 6.41 0.72 0.57
CA GLY A 81 7.67 0.90 -0.18
C GLY A 81 8.28 -0.43 -0.68
N ARG A 82 8.37 -1.45 0.17
CA ARG A 82 8.90 -2.78 -0.21
C ARG A 82 8.07 -3.47 -1.29
N ILE A 83 6.74 -3.39 -1.22
CA ILE A 83 5.86 -4.04 -2.19
C ILE A 83 6.04 -3.45 -3.59
N HIS A 84 6.35 -2.15 -3.69
CA HIS A 84 6.58 -1.49 -4.98
C HIS A 84 7.80 -2.01 -5.73
N VAL A 85 8.74 -2.73 -5.08
CA VAL A 85 9.85 -3.43 -5.77
C VAL A 85 9.34 -4.51 -6.74
N THR A 86 8.11 -5.01 -6.55
CA THR A 86 7.49 -5.95 -7.50
C THR A 86 7.03 -5.30 -8.80
N GLN A 87 6.98 -3.96 -8.87
CA GLN A 87 6.64 -3.24 -10.09
C GLN A 87 7.88 -3.10 -10.95
N SER A 88 7.95 -3.84 -12.06
CA SER A 88 9.13 -3.88 -12.93
C SER A 88 9.58 -2.50 -13.42
N PHE A 89 8.62 -1.61 -13.68
CA PHE A 89 8.92 -0.22 -14.04
C PHE A 89 9.73 0.48 -12.94
N LEU A 90 9.29 0.41 -11.69
CA LEU A 90 10.02 1.03 -10.58
C LEU A 90 11.33 0.30 -10.30
N GLU A 91 11.35 -1.03 -10.37
CA GLU A 91 12.58 -1.80 -10.16
C GLU A 91 13.73 -1.34 -11.07
N GLN A 92 13.40 -1.01 -12.33
CA GLN A 92 14.34 -0.57 -13.35
C GLN A 92 14.63 0.94 -13.29
N ASN A 93 13.62 1.78 -13.06
CA ASN A 93 13.74 3.22 -13.27
C ASN A 93 13.80 4.05 -11.97
N GLN A 94 13.42 3.49 -10.81
CA GLN A 94 13.52 4.20 -9.53
C GLN A 94 14.99 4.46 -9.19
N ASN A 95 15.36 5.73 -9.06
CA ASN A 95 16.72 6.16 -8.81
C ASN A 95 16.76 7.47 -8.01
N GLN A 96 17.38 7.47 -6.83
CA GLN A 96 17.47 8.66 -5.97
C GLN A 96 18.26 9.83 -6.61
N PHE A 97 19.18 9.55 -7.53
CA PHE A 97 20.05 10.56 -8.14
C PHE A 97 19.55 11.06 -9.49
N GLU A 98 18.54 10.41 -10.06
CA GLU A 98 18.00 10.74 -11.37
C GLU A 98 16.50 11.02 -11.27
N LYS A 99 15.73 10.01 -10.85
CA LYS A 99 14.28 10.11 -10.75
C LYS A 99 13.69 9.24 -9.66
N ASN A 100 13.22 9.89 -8.61
CA ASN A 100 12.46 9.26 -7.54
C ASN A 100 10.96 9.41 -7.82
N TYR A 101 10.30 8.34 -8.27
CA TYR A 101 8.88 8.37 -8.60
C TYR A 101 7.98 8.57 -7.37
N PHE A 102 8.42 8.14 -6.19
CA PHE A 102 7.68 8.45 -4.96
C PHE A 102 7.72 9.95 -4.67
N GLU A 103 8.88 10.58 -4.84
CA GLU A 103 9.04 12.02 -4.66
C GLU A 103 8.24 12.82 -5.67
N VAL A 104 8.24 12.42 -6.95
CA VAL A 104 7.43 13.05 -7.99
C VAL A 104 5.95 13.07 -7.57
N VAL A 105 5.39 11.89 -7.24
CA VAL A 105 4.00 11.79 -6.81
C VAL A 105 3.75 12.62 -5.55
N LEU A 106 4.54 12.44 -4.50
CA LEU A 106 4.29 13.07 -3.20
C LEU A 106 4.51 14.59 -3.22
N THR A 107 5.40 15.10 -4.06
CA THR A 107 5.56 16.54 -4.30
C THR A 107 4.33 17.13 -4.99
N THR A 108 3.79 16.45 -6.01
CA THR A 108 2.52 16.88 -6.62
C THR A 108 1.36 16.86 -5.62
N PHE A 109 1.33 15.88 -4.70
CA PHE A 109 0.37 15.87 -3.60
C PHE A 109 0.58 17.05 -2.64
N ILE A 110 1.82 17.41 -2.29
CA ILE A 110 2.09 18.60 -1.47
C ILE A 110 1.50 19.86 -2.12
N GLU A 111 1.70 20.04 -3.43
CA GLU A 111 1.24 21.23 -4.16
C GLU A 111 -0.28 21.24 -4.37
N SER A 112 -0.86 20.09 -4.68
CA SER A 112 -2.25 20.00 -5.15
C SER A 112 -3.24 19.58 -4.07
N PHE A 113 -2.82 18.78 -3.08
CA PHE A 113 -3.71 18.25 -2.03
C PHE A 113 -3.86 19.21 -0.85
N ILE A 114 -2.77 19.88 -0.44
CA ILE A 114 -2.77 20.77 0.72
C ILE A 114 -3.78 21.92 0.59
N PRO A 115 -3.97 22.57 -0.58
CA PRO A 115 -4.99 23.60 -0.73
C PRO A 115 -6.42 23.14 -0.40
N TYR A 116 -6.75 21.86 -0.61
CA TYR A 116 -8.06 21.31 -0.20
C TYR A 116 -8.14 21.15 1.33
N LEU A 117 -7.03 20.84 1.98
CA LEU A 117 -6.96 20.67 3.44
C LEU A 117 -7.00 22.00 4.20
N THR A 118 -6.45 23.07 3.60
CA THR A 118 -6.52 24.43 4.17
C THR A 118 -7.85 25.12 3.89
N GLY A 119 -8.61 24.62 2.91
CA GLY A 119 -9.86 25.21 2.45
C GLY A 119 -9.67 26.31 1.39
N GLU A 120 -8.46 26.47 0.86
CA GLU A 120 -8.16 27.36 -0.27
C GLU A 120 -8.78 26.85 -1.58
N LYS A 121 -8.82 25.53 -1.76
CA LYS A 121 -9.47 24.86 -2.90
C LYS A 121 -10.70 24.09 -2.42
N VAL A 122 -11.78 24.18 -3.19
CA VAL A 122 -13.04 23.46 -2.90
C VAL A 122 -12.97 22.08 -3.54
N SER A 123 -13.45 21.04 -2.83
CA SER A 123 -13.58 19.69 -3.39
C SER A 123 -14.34 19.72 -4.72
N PRO A 124 -13.99 18.87 -5.69
CA PRO A 124 -14.80 18.71 -6.90
C PRO A 124 -16.22 18.32 -6.49
N GLU A 125 -17.24 19.03 -7.01
CA GLU A 125 -18.64 18.66 -6.77
C GLU A 125 -19.09 17.73 -7.90
N PRO A 126 -19.75 16.59 -7.60
CA PRO A 126 -20.45 15.83 -8.61
C PRO A 126 -21.58 16.68 -9.19
N GLU A 127 -21.63 16.81 -10.52
CA GLU A 127 -22.64 17.60 -11.22
C GLU A 127 -24.06 17.30 -10.67
N GLY A 128 -24.71 18.32 -10.11
CA GLY A 128 -26.12 18.28 -9.70
C GLY A 128 -26.40 18.14 -8.20
N ASN A 129 -25.41 18.20 -7.31
CA ASN A 129 -25.65 18.13 -5.87
C ASN A 129 -25.03 19.33 -5.12
N GLU A 130 -25.74 20.46 -5.10
CA GLU A 130 -25.46 21.57 -4.19
C GLU A 130 -25.75 21.14 -2.75
N LYS A 131 -24.85 20.35 -2.14
CA LYS A 131 -24.92 20.10 -0.70
C LYS A 131 -24.47 21.37 0.03
N LYS A 132 -25.32 21.84 0.96
CA LYS A 132 -25.05 22.98 1.85
C LYS A 132 -23.61 22.90 2.39
N LYS A 133 -22.80 23.90 2.03
CA LYS A 133 -21.42 24.10 2.50
C LYS A 133 -21.37 24.16 4.03
N VAL A 134 -21.04 23.04 4.67
CA VAL A 134 -20.67 23.04 6.09
C VAL A 134 -19.22 23.51 6.16
N ARG A 135 -19.03 24.84 6.22
CA ARG A 135 -17.73 25.41 6.62
C ARG A 135 -17.49 25.03 8.07
N PHE A 136 -16.80 23.91 8.30
CA PHE A 136 -16.25 23.64 9.62
C PHE A 136 -15.35 24.81 10.00
N ALA A 137 -15.58 25.40 11.18
CA ALA A 137 -14.65 26.36 11.75
C ALA A 137 -13.27 25.71 11.81
N ASN A 138 -12.32 26.21 11.02
CA ASN A 138 -10.97 25.68 11.00
C ASN A 138 -10.22 26.31 12.18
N ASN A 139 -10.21 25.60 13.31
CA ASN A 139 -9.48 26.04 14.51
C ASN A 139 -7.95 26.00 14.33
N TYR A 140 -7.47 25.44 13.22
CA TYR A 140 -6.05 25.37 12.89
C TYR A 140 -5.70 26.45 11.86
N ASN A 141 -4.56 27.12 12.07
CA ASN A 141 -4.04 28.08 11.10
C ASN A 141 -3.70 27.34 9.78
N PRO A 142 -4.14 27.84 8.62
CA PRO A 142 -3.79 27.27 7.30
C PRO A 142 -2.29 26.98 7.13
N SER A 143 -1.40 27.84 7.64
CA SER A 143 0.05 27.61 7.55
C SER A 143 0.50 26.40 8.37
N GLN A 144 -0.06 26.21 9.57
CA GLN A 144 0.23 25.04 10.40
C GLN A 144 -0.26 23.75 9.74
N VAL A 145 -1.45 23.78 9.13
CA VAL A 145 -1.96 22.64 8.37
C VAL A 145 -1.01 22.31 7.22
N ALA A 146 -0.63 23.30 6.42
CA ALA A 146 0.29 23.11 5.32
C ALA A 146 1.65 22.53 5.77
N ASP A 147 2.24 23.06 6.84
CA ASP A 147 3.54 22.61 7.33
C ASP A 147 3.52 21.17 7.86
N VAL A 148 2.46 20.79 8.59
CA VAL A 148 2.29 19.41 9.09
C VAL A 148 2.14 18.44 7.93
N TRP A 149 1.34 18.79 6.92
CA TRP A 149 1.12 17.92 5.76
C TRP A 149 2.35 17.81 4.85
N LYS A 150 3.11 18.90 4.68
CA LYS A 150 4.42 18.86 4.01
C LYS A 150 5.35 17.86 4.69
N ARG A 151 5.52 17.98 6.02
CA ARG A 151 6.37 17.05 6.80
C ARG A 151 5.87 15.61 6.69
N PHE A 152 4.56 15.40 6.76
CA PHE A 152 3.96 14.08 6.62
C PHE A 152 4.32 13.42 5.28
N PHE A 153 4.12 14.11 4.15
CA PHE A 153 4.45 13.57 2.84
C PHE A 153 5.97 13.40 2.62
N SER A 154 6.79 14.33 3.11
CA SER A 154 8.25 14.21 3.06
C SER A 154 8.75 12.98 3.84
N LEU A 155 8.17 12.70 5.02
CA LEU A 155 8.50 11.50 5.79
C LEU A 155 8.06 10.21 5.10
N ILE A 156 6.86 10.20 4.49
CA ILE A 156 6.42 9.07 3.67
C ILE A 156 7.40 8.82 2.53
N ASN A 157 7.79 9.86 1.80
CA ASN A 157 8.75 9.75 0.69
C ASN A 157 10.06 9.09 1.15
N ALA A 158 10.67 9.62 2.21
CA ALA A 158 11.92 9.09 2.75
C ALA A 158 11.78 7.61 3.14
N GLN A 159 10.74 7.27 3.92
CA GLN A 159 10.55 5.90 4.41
C GLN A 159 10.20 4.90 3.30
N MET A 160 9.42 5.30 2.29
CA MET A 160 9.11 4.46 1.14
C MET A 160 10.34 4.24 0.28
N THR A 161 11.10 5.30 0.00
CA THR A 161 12.32 5.24 -0.81
C THR A 161 13.36 4.33 -0.16
N ASP A 162 13.66 4.52 1.12
CA ASP A 162 14.64 3.69 1.84
C ASP A 162 14.22 2.21 1.88
N ALA A 163 12.94 1.95 2.14
CA ALA A 163 12.42 0.60 2.21
C ALA A 163 12.44 -0.09 0.84
N PHE A 164 12.15 0.64 -0.23
CA PHE A 164 12.23 0.16 -1.60
C PHE A 164 13.68 -0.19 -1.98
N GLU A 165 14.64 0.71 -1.74
CA GLU A 165 16.04 0.49 -2.12
C GLU A 165 16.67 -0.70 -1.39
N LEU A 166 16.40 -0.81 -0.09
CA LEU A 166 16.86 -1.92 0.71
C LEU A 166 16.31 -3.27 0.20
N GLU A 167 15.02 -3.32 -0.12
CA GLU A 167 14.37 -4.53 -0.62
C GLU A 167 14.84 -4.88 -2.05
N ARG A 168 15.01 -3.88 -2.93
CA ARG A 168 15.56 -4.05 -4.28
C ARG A 168 16.96 -4.65 -4.23
N THR A 169 17.82 -4.12 -3.37
CA THR A 169 19.19 -4.61 -3.18
C THR A 169 19.21 -6.05 -2.66
N LYS A 170 18.37 -6.37 -1.66
CA LYS A 170 18.23 -7.74 -1.14
C LYS A 170 17.82 -8.73 -2.23
N ARG A 171 16.86 -8.38 -3.08
CA ARG A 171 16.40 -9.25 -4.17
C ARG A 171 17.48 -9.46 -5.23
N ARG A 172 18.18 -8.41 -5.64
CA ARG A 172 19.30 -8.51 -6.58
C ARG A 172 20.41 -9.41 -6.03
N ASN A 173 20.79 -9.23 -4.76
CA ASN A 173 21.81 -10.06 -4.12
C ASN A 173 21.38 -11.54 -4.05
N ALA A 174 20.12 -11.81 -3.69
CA ALA A 174 19.59 -13.18 -3.67
C ALA A 174 19.55 -13.82 -5.07
N GLN A 175 19.26 -13.03 -6.12
CA GLN A 175 19.32 -13.51 -7.51
C GLN A 175 20.76 -13.79 -7.93
N SER A 176 21.71 -12.90 -7.63
CA SER A 176 23.13 -13.11 -7.93
C SER A 176 23.70 -14.35 -7.24
N GLN A 177 23.35 -14.58 -5.97
CA GLN A 177 23.74 -15.79 -5.24
C GLN A 177 23.20 -17.07 -5.90
N LYS A 178 21.94 -17.06 -6.34
CA LYS A 178 21.36 -18.18 -7.11
C LYS A 178 22.11 -18.47 -8.40
N THR A 179 22.56 -17.43 -9.09
CA THR A 179 23.33 -17.58 -10.34
C THR A 179 24.75 -18.08 -10.08
N LEU A 180 25.40 -17.63 -9.00
CA LEU A 180 26.78 -17.98 -8.65
C LEU A 180 26.92 -19.38 -8.06
N ALA A 181 25.93 -19.86 -7.30
CA ALA A 181 25.94 -21.18 -6.67
C ALA A 181 24.59 -21.91 -6.82
N PRO A 182 24.16 -22.24 -8.05
CA PRO A 182 22.85 -22.82 -8.31
C PRO A 182 22.65 -24.18 -7.62
N HIS A 183 23.72 -24.97 -7.50
CA HIS A 183 23.72 -26.28 -6.83
C HIS A 183 23.34 -26.19 -5.34
N GLN A 184 23.80 -25.16 -4.62
CA GLN A 184 23.46 -24.96 -3.20
C GLN A 184 21.96 -24.70 -3.01
N HIS A 185 21.32 -23.98 -3.93
CA HIS A 185 19.88 -23.73 -3.88
C HIS A 185 19.03 -24.94 -4.27
N VAL A 186 19.50 -25.78 -5.20
CA VAL A 186 18.84 -27.05 -5.53
C VAL A 186 18.88 -27.98 -4.31
N GLU A 187 20.03 -28.13 -3.67
CA GLU A 187 20.16 -28.95 -2.45
C GLU A 187 19.30 -28.41 -1.29
N GLU A 188 19.24 -27.09 -1.08
CA GLU A 188 18.37 -26.49 -0.06
C GLU A 188 16.88 -26.71 -0.36
N SER A 189 16.48 -26.61 -1.63
CA SER A 189 15.10 -26.86 -2.06
C SER A 189 14.71 -28.32 -1.84
N GLU A 190 15.59 -29.26 -2.18
CA GLU A 190 15.39 -30.69 -1.93
C GLU A 190 15.33 -31.02 -0.44
N ARG A 191 16.21 -30.43 0.37
CA ARG A 191 16.17 -30.58 1.84
C ARG A 191 14.88 -30.03 2.44
N LYS A 192 14.38 -28.89 1.95
CA LYS A 192 13.08 -28.34 2.37
C LYS A 192 11.92 -29.23 1.95
N LYS A 193 11.92 -29.76 0.73
CA LYS A 193 10.90 -30.73 0.27
C LYS A 193 10.89 -31.99 1.12
N LYS A 194 12.06 -32.56 1.43
CA LYS A 194 12.18 -33.72 2.32
C LYS A 194 11.61 -33.44 3.71
N ARG A 195 11.93 -32.30 4.32
CA ARG A 195 11.36 -31.91 5.64
C ARG A 195 9.84 -31.71 5.63
N ILE A 196 9.29 -31.17 4.54
CA ILE A 196 7.83 -30.99 4.41
C ILE A 196 7.16 -32.36 4.25
N GLN A 197 7.73 -33.25 3.45
CA GLN A 197 7.26 -34.62 3.26
C GLN A 197 7.33 -35.43 4.56
N GLU A 198 8.42 -35.31 5.32
CA GLU A 198 8.57 -35.93 6.65
C GLU A 198 7.48 -35.44 7.62
N LYS A 199 7.26 -34.12 7.71
CA LYS A 199 6.18 -33.56 8.55
C LYS A 199 4.77 -33.99 8.12
N GLN A 200 4.52 -34.12 6.82
CA GLN A 200 3.24 -34.65 6.32
C GLN A 200 3.07 -36.13 6.68
N SER A 201 4.13 -36.92 6.55
CA SER A 201 4.10 -38.34 6.94
C SER A 201 3.97 -38.56 8.45
N GLU A 202 4.51 -37.68 9.29
CA GLU A 202 4.30 -37.69 10.75
C GLU A 202 2.83 -37.39 11.12
N LEU A 203 2.18 -36.48 10.40
CA LEU A 203 0.75 -36.17 10.59
C LEU A 203 -0.16 -37.31 10.11
N GLU A 204 0.17 -37.97 9.00
CA GLU A 204 -0.56 -39.14 8.52
C GLU A 204 -0.39 -40.36 9.44
N ASN A 205 0.81 -40.58 9.99
CA ASN A 205 1.07 -41.67 10.94
C ASN A 205 0.45 -41.45 12.32
N THR A 206 0.24 -40.20 12.75
CA THR A 206 -0.45 -39.88 14.02
C THR A 206 -1.98 -39.83 13.89
N GLY A 207 -2.51 -39.71 12.67
CA GLY A 207 -3.95 -39.82 12.38
C GLY A 207 -4.48 -41.26 12.28
N SER A 208 -3.60 -42.28 12.28
CA SER A 208 -3.97 -43.70 12.14
C SER A 208 -4.30 -44.40 13.47
N SER A 209 -4.05 -43.76 14.62
CA SER A 209 -4.34 -44.34 15.94
C SER A 209 -5.72 -43.91 16.44
N HIS A 210 -6.76 -44.37 15.77
CA HIS A 210 -8.11 -44.44 16.35
C HIS A 210 -8.43 -45.90 16.63
N GLU A 211 -8.11 -46.35 17.85
CA GLU A 211 -8.74 -47.55 18.39
C GLU A 211 -10.26 -47.31 18.51
N PRO A 212 -11.11 -48.29 18.15
CA PRO A 212 -12.55 -48.12 18.19
C PRO A 212 -13.08 -48.13 19.63
N LYS A 213 -13.94 -47.13 19.90
CA LYS A 213 -14.73 -46.87 21.12
C LYS A 213 -15.25 -48.12 21.83
N GLU A 214 -14.91 -48.28 23.11
CA GLU A 214 -15.77 -49.00 24.05
C GLU A 214 -17.00 -48.12 24.38
N GLN A 215 -18.19 -48.63 24.08
CA GLN A 215 -19.45 -48.08 24.57
C GLN A 215 -19.60 -48.47 26.04
N GLU A 216 -19.37 -47.52 26.96
CA GLU A 216 -19.86 -47.67 28.33
C GLU A 216 -21.39 -47.74 28.31
N GLN A 217 -21.91 -48.92 28.66
CA GLN A 217 -23.33 -49.13 28.90
C GLN A 217 -23.74 -48.35 30.15
N MET A 218 -24.68 -47.42 30.02
CA MET A 218 -25.31 -46.77 31.17
C MET A 218 -26.16 -47.79 31.90
N PHE A 219 -25.76 -48.15 33.12
CA PHE A 219 -26.61 -48.84 34.07
C PHE A 219 -27.45 -47.77 34.80
N GLU A 220 -28.76 -47.75 34.55
CA GLU A 220 -29.70 -47.01 35.39
C GLU A 220 -29.80 -47.73 36.74
N ASP A 221 -29.48 -47.02 37.83
CA ASP A 221 -29.75 -47.46 39.20
C ASP A 221 -31.09 -46.84 39.67
N PRO A 222 -32.08 -47.65 40.09
CA PRO A 222 -33.36 -47.16 40.54
C PRO A 222 -33.39 -47.05 42.08
N PHE A 223 -32.88 -45.94 42.63
CA PHE A 223 -33.25 -45.42 43.96
C PHE A 223 -33.15 -43.89 44.02
#